data_AF-A0AAJ0CDZ0-F1
#
_entry.id   AF-A0AAJ0CDZ0-F1
#
_cell.length_a   1.000
_cell.length_b   1.000
_cell.length_c   1.000
_cell.angle_alpha   90.00
_cell.angle_beta   90.00
_cell.angle_gamma   90.00
#
_symmetry.space_group_name_H-M   'P 1'
#
loop_
_entity.id
_entity.type
_entity.pdbx_description
1 polymer ?
#
loop_
_entity_poly.entity_id
_entity_poly.type
_entity_poly.pdbx_seq_one_letter_code
_entity_poly.pdbx_strand_id
1 'polypeptide(L)'
;ERLLNTRERVLGDDHIDTLQSMTDLESTYYLLGQWTEAEELQLQVLETRKNILGAQHPETLKSMDSLAQMYREQRRLSDAEELQT
;
A
#
# COMPACT_ATOMS: atom_id res chain seq x y z
N GLU A 1 9.41 -1.58 18.23
CA GLU A 1 7.96 -1.55 18.56
C GLU A 1 7.39 -0.23 19.12
N ARG A 2 8.13 0.88 19.22
CA ARG A 2 7.55 2.15 19.74
C ARG A 2 7.36 3.28 18.73
N LEU A 3 7.85 3.11 17.50
CA LEU A 3 7.84 4.17 16.47
C LEU A 3 6.62 4.15 15.54
N LEU A 4 5.98 2.99 15.33
CA LEU A 4 4.79 2.92 14.48
C LEU A 4 3.59 3.61 15.13
N ASN A 5 3.35 3.30 16.41
CA ASN A 5 2.16 3.73 17.13
C ASN A 5 2.16 5.22 17.53
N THR A 6 3.31 5.91 17.45
CA THR A 6 3.38 7.37 17.69
C THR A 6 3.12 8.18 16.43
N ARG A 7 3.29 7.60 15.24
CA ARG A 7 3.01 8.27 13.96
C ARG A 7 1.50 8.34 13.67
N GLU A 8 0.75 7.31 14.05
CA GLU A 8 -0.72 7.23 13.92
C GLU A 8 -1.48 8.33 14.69
N ARG A 9 -0.85 9.02 15.65
CA ARG A 9 -1.56 9.93 16.57
C ARG A 9 -1.20 11.41 16.44
N VAL A 10 -0.18 11.77 15.66
CA VAL A 10 0.33 13.15 15.57
C VAL A 10 0.29 13.71 14.15
N LEU A 11 0.30 12.83 13.15
CA LEU A 11 0.16 13.20 11.75
C LEU A 11 -1.06 12.42 11.29
N GLY A 12 -2.19 13.11 11.06
CA GLY A 12 -3.38 12.45 10.53
C GLY A 12 -3.00 11.56 9.34
N ASP A 13 -3.74 10.48 9.13
CA ASP A 13 -3.50 9.42 8.15
C ASP A 13 -3.32 9.90 6.69
N ASP A 14 -3.35 11.22 6.46
CA ASP A 14 -3.27 11.92 5.19
C ASP A 14 -1.90 12.51 4.83
N HIS A 15 -0.83 12.33 5.63
CA HIS A 15 0.48 12.90 5.25
C HIS A 15 1.24 11.96 4.28
N ILE A 16 1.58 12.48 3.10
CA ILE A 16 2.36 11.79 2.05
C ILE A 16 3.66 11.15 2.60
N ASP A 17 4.30 11.80 3.57
CA ASP A 17 5.51 11.29 4.22
C ASP A 17 5.27 10.00 5.04
N THR A 18 4.06 9.82 5.57
CA THR A 18 3.63 8.58 6.23
C THR A 18 3.45 7.47 5.20
N LEU A 19 2.90 7.80 4.02
CA LEU A 19 2.70 6.83 2.94
C LEU A 19 4.01 6.28 2.39
N GLN A 20 5.06 7.11 2.28
CA GLN A 20 6.38 6.62 1.85
C GLN A 20 6.95 5.62 2.88
N SER A 21 6.85 5.95 4.18
CA SER A 21 7.30 5.05 5.24
C SER A 21 6.49 3.74 5.27
N MET A 22 5.20 3.79 4.93
CA MET A 22 4.38 2.59 4.79
C MET A 22 4.84 1.76 3.59
N THR A 23 5.03 2.35 2.41
CA THR A 23 5.56 1.61 1.25
C THR A 23 6.91 0.94 1.55
N ASP A 24 7.81 1.59 2.28
CA ASP A 24 9.09 0.98 2.67
C ASP A 24 8.90 -0.23 3.63
N LEU A 25 7.91 -0.15 4.53
CA LEU A 25 7.55 -1.24 5.43
C LEU A 25 6.89 -2.42 4.70
N GLU A 26 5.99 -2.12 3.75
CA GLU A 26 5.37 -3.11 2.85
C GLU A 26 6.45 -3.91 2.12
N SER A 27 7.41 -3.22 1.51
CA SER A 27 8.51 -3.86 0.79
C SER A 27 9.37 -4.73 1.71
N THR A 28 9.51 -4.36 2.98
CA THR A 28 10.19 -5.19 3.98
C THR A 28 9.40 -6.47 4.27
N TYR A 29 8.08 -6.38 4.47
CA TYR A 29 7.23 -7.55 4.67
C TYR A 29 7.22 -8.49 3.46
N TYR A 30 7.14 -7.92 2.25
CA TYR A 30 7.24 -8.65 1.00
C TYR A 30 8.52 -9.49 0.93
N LEU A 31 9.67 -8.87 1.21
CA LEU A 31 10.98 -9.54 1.19
C LEU A 31 11.12 -10.62 2.27
N LEU A 32 10.39 -10.49 3.39
CA LEU A 32 10.33 -11.49 4.46
C LEU A 32 9.31 -12.62 4.19
N GLY A 33 8.55 -12.54 3.09
CA GLY A 33 7.48 -13.48 2.77
C GLY A 33 6.22 -13.32 3.64
N GLN A 34 6.07 -12.16 4.28
CA GLN A 34 4.89 -11.76 5.06
C GLN A 34 3.88 -11.07 4.13
N TRP A 35 3.33 -11.87 3.21
CA TRP A 35 2.51 -11.37 2.09
C TRP A 35 1.20 -10.73 2.55
N THR A 36 0.58 -11.26 3.60
CA THR A 36 -0.68 -10.71 4.15
C THR A 36 -0.46 -9.32 4.75
N GLU A 37 0.60 -9.16 5.54
CA GLU A 37 0.94 -7.88 6.16
C GLU A 37 1.35 -6.84 5.11
N ALA A 38 2.08 -7.25 4.07
CA ALA A 38 2.41 -6.40 2.93
C ALA A 38 1.16 -5.93 2.17
N GLU A 39 0.24 -6.84 1.89
CA GLU A 39 -1.03 -6.57 1.20
C GLU A 39 -1.92 -5.59 1.96
N GLU A 40 -2.15 -5.84 3.26
CA GLU A 40 -2.97 -4.96 4.10
C GLU A 40 -2.40 -3.53 4.14
N LEU A 41 -1.09 -3.41 4.25
CA LEU A 41 -0.43 -2.11 4.30
C LEU A 41 -0.52 -1.38 2.94
N GLN A 42 -0.35 -2.12 1.84
CA GLN A 42 -0.47 -1.57 0.50
C GLN A 42 -1.89 -1.12 0.16
N LEU A 43 -2.91 -1.84 0.64
CA LEU A 43 -4.32 -1.44 0.52
C LEU A 43 -4.60 -0.11 1.22
N GLN A 44 -4.07 0.07 2.44
CA GLN A 44 -4.20 1.34 3.16
C GLN A 44 -3.53 2.48 2.38
N VAL A 45 -2.30 2.26 1.88
CA VAL A 45 -1.59 3.27 1.07
C VAL A 45 -2.39 3.63 -0.19
N LEU A 46 -2.93 2.64 -0.88
CA LEU A 46 -3.73 2.84 -2.09
C LEU A 46 -4.97 3.68 -1.80
N GLU A 47 -5.73 3.35 -0.75
CA GLU A 47 -6.96 4.06 -0.40
C GLU A 47 -6.68 5.52 -0.03
N THR A 48 -5.65 5.77 0.78
CA THR A 48 -5.24 7.14 1.11
C THR A 48 -4.79 7.91 -0.13
N ARG A 49 -4.01 7.30 -1.03
CA ARG A 49 -3.59 7.96 -2.30
C ARG A 49 -4.79 8.26 -3.20
N LYS A 50 -5.75 7.35 -3.32
CA LYS A 50 -7.00 7.58 -4.06
C LYS A 50 -7.78 8.76 -3.48
N ASN A 51 -7.87 8.86 -2.16
CA ASN A 51 -8.62 9.91 -1.48
C ASN A 51 -7.96 11.30 -1.60
N ILE A 52 -6.62 11.37 -1.52
CA ILE A 52 -5.89 12.65 -1.54
C ILE A 52 -5.56 13.10 -2.97
N LEU A 53 -5.08 12.19 -3.81
CA LEU A 53 -4.50 12.49 -5.12
C LEU A 53 -5.44 12.15 -6.28
N GLY A 54 -6.43 11.28 -6.03
CA GLY A 54 -7.32 10.73 -7.05
C GLY A 54 -6.80 9.43 -7.67
N ALA A 55 -7.71 8.69 -8.30
CA ALA A 55 -7.43 7.37 -8.88
C ALA A 55 -6.43 7.39 -10.06
N GLN A 56 -6.38 8.49 -10.82
CA GLN A 56 -5.52 8.61 -12.01
C GLN A 56 -4.15 9.21 -11.70
N HIS A 57 -3.87 9.56 -10.44
CA HIS A 57 -2.59 10.14 -10.08
C HIS A 57 -1.46 9.10 -10.23
N PRO A 58 -0.27 9.46 -10.75
CA PRO A 58 0.83 8.52 -10.95
C PRO A 58 1.19 7.68 -9.73
N GLU A 59 1.21 8.29 -8.53
CA GLU A 59 1.49 7.55 -7.28
C GLU A 59 0.39 6.57 -6.89
N THR A 60 -0.87 6.87 -7.23
CA THR A 60 -1.99 5.94 -7.01
C THR A 60 -1.88 4.75 -7.96
N LEU A 61 -1.61 5.02 -9.24
CA LEU A 61 -1.41 3.97 -10.25
C LEU A 61 -0.22 3.07 -9.90
N LYS A 62 0.89 3.65 -9.42
CA LYS A 62 2.03 2.88 -8.92
C LYS A 62 1.65 1.97 -7.76
N SER A 63 0.82 2.44 -6.83
CA SER A 63 0.32 1.60 -5.74
C SER A 63 -0.58 0.47 -6.22
N MET A 64 -1.38 0.72 -7.26
CA MET A 64 -2.23 -0.30 -7.90
C MET A 64 -1.37 -1.38 -8.57
N ASP A 65 -0.32 -0.98 -9.29
CA ASP A 65 0.61 -1.92 -9.92
C ASP A 65 1.32 -2.82 -8.91
N SER A 66 1.81 -2.26 -7.79
CA SER A 66 2.43 -3.05 -6.71
C SER A 66 1.48 -4.09 -6.13
N LEU A 67 0.23 -3.71 -5.89
CA LEU A 67 -0.78 -4.62 -5.32
C LEU A 67 -1.19 -5.71 -6.32
N ALA A 68 -1.33 -5.35 -7.61
CA ALA A 68 -1.58 -6.32 -8.67
C ALA A 68 -0.41 -7.32 -8.84
N GLN A 69 0.84 -6.88 -8.65
CA GLN A 69 2.00 -7.77 -8.65
C GLN A 69 1.93 -8.77 -7.48
N MET A 70 1.63 -8.31 -6.27
CA MET A 70 1.44 -9.18 -5.10
C MET A 70 0.36 -10.24 -5.35
N TYR A 71 -0.78 -9.85 -5.92
CA TYR A 71 -1.85 -10.78 -6.27
C TYR A 71 -1.41 -11.81 -7.31
N ARG A 72 -0.63 -11.41 -8.32
CA ARG A 72 -0.07 -12.35 -9.30
C ARG A 72 0.87 -13.37 -8.66
N GLU A 73 1.72 -12.96 -7.72
CA GLU A 73 2.60 -13.88 -6.98
C GLU A 73 1.79 -14.87 -6.12
N GLN A 74 0.66 -14.42 -5.55
CA GLN A 74 -0.28 -15.25 -4.80
C GLN A 74 -1.24 -16.08 -5.69
N ARG A 75 -1.11 -16.02 -7.04
CA ARG A 75 -2.02 -16.65 -8.02
C ARG A 75 -3.48 -16.16 -7.95
N ARG A 76 -3.72 -14.96 -7.40
CA ARG A 76 -5.02 -14.28 -7.29
C ARG A 76 -5.25 -13.35 -8.48
N LEU A 77 -5.41 -13.94 -9.67
CA LEU A 77 -5.47 -13.16 -10.92
C LEU A 77 -6.75 -12.30 -11.05
N SER A 78 -7.87 -12.75 -10.48
CA SER A 78 -9.13 -11.99 -10.44
C SER A 78 -8.94 -10.63 -9.75
N ASP A 79 -8.30 -10.66 -8.58
CA ASP A 79 -8.13 -9.49 -7.74
C ASP A 79 -7.16 -8.49 -8.40
N ALA A 80 -6.18 -9.00 -9.16
CA ALA A 80 -5.26 -8.19 -9.94
C ALA A 80 -5.94 -7.49 -11.13
N GLU A 81 -6.91 -8.15 -11.79
CA GLU A 81 -7.69 -7.57 -12.88
C GLU A 81 -8.65 -6.48 -12.36
N GLU A 82 -9.37 -6.75 -11.27
CA GLU A 82 -10.27 -5.77 -10.65
C GLU A 82 -9.54 -4.49 -10.25
N LEU A 83 -8.27 -4.61 -9.85
CA LEU A 83 -7.47 -3.45 -9.48
C LEU A 83 -7.06 -2.59 -10.68
N GLN A 84 -7.07 -3.12 -11.90
CA GLN A 84 -6.60 -2.44 -13.11
C GLN A 84 -7.75 -1.93 -14.00
N THR A 85 -9.01 -2.19 -13.64
CA THR A 85 -10.20 -1.82 -14.42
C THR A 85 -10.95 -0.63 -13.83
#